data_AF-A0A7V3CS48-F1
#
_entry.id   AF-A0A7V3CS48-F1
#
_cell.length_a   1.000
_cell.length_b   1.000
_cell.length_c   1.000
_cell.angle_alpha   90.00
_cell.angle_beta   90.00
_cell.angle_gamma   90.00
#
_symmetry.space_group_name_H-M   'P 1'
#
loop_
_entity.id
_entity.type
_entity.pdbx_description
1 polymer ?
#
loop_
_entity_poly.entity_id
_entity_poly.type
_entity_poly.pdbx_seq_one_letter_code
_entity_poly.pdbx_strand_id
1 'polypeptide(L)'
;MREVDMDARTLAWIGVLIGSLVGGASAVAVLAVPRRLEPAAMLAGLIGSAGAGIAFVRLSAMYARPDAALWGLAILLAALGGGWALAASLLEGLGRTSVSPAPPEPGAPSDGVAVIIVACVEPATYSPSDTAVAIRDLTDDELLETSLGTLPFFFFAQKARYRAVGGMSPALSELSALAESLEPGLADLGVKWVTWARCSGEHSLAHRVAEAIRTGFGRIVVVQLAVAESLYLAAAKRDVDALRLHEHGVDVAYTDDLGGSERLAAMEADRIMELTRSEPSGAGVVLVGHAQPEERSRRNPVFDEQETSFLNRVRMLLVERGLAEAHVRLAWSEWREPDVTSAVRHLAALGCNRVIIAPVTFPLDTLGTRLDLELSVRQARVAEGVSAITMPAWKEHPALTAELRERVRKALTD
;
A
#
# COMPACT_ATOMS: atom_id res chain seq x y z
N MET A 1 -44.76 -20.12 -29.47
CA MET A 1 -43.29 -20.22 -29.29
C MET A 1 -42.84 -21.51 -29.94
N ARG A 2 -42.00 -21.47 -30.99
CA ARG A 2 -41.34 -22.67 -31.54
C ARG A 2 -40.11 -22.93 -30.69
N GLU A 3 -39.99 -24.12 -30.09
CA GLU A 3 -38.74 -24.59 -29.50
C GLU A 3 -37.69 -24.70 -30.60
N VAL A 4 -36.58 -23.98 -30.44
CA VAL A 4 -35.41 -24.13 -31.31
C VAL A 4 -34.65 -25.34 -30.80
N ASP A 5 -34.88 -26.50 -31.41
CA ASP A 5 -34.14 -27.72 -31.11
C ASP A 5 -32.71 -27.58 -31.67
N MET A 6 -31.74 -27.35 -30.80
CA MET A 6 -30.34 -27.18 -31.20
C MET A 6 -29.69 -28.55 -31.43
N ASP A 7 -29.13 -28.77 -32.62
CA ASP A 7 -28.37 -29.98 -32.94
C ASP A 7 -27.23 -30.23 -31.92
N ALA A 8 -27.03 -31.49 -31.54
CA ALA A 8 -26.00 -31.96 -30.61
C ALA A 8 -24.58 -31.50 -31.01
N ARG A 9 -24.34 -31.33 -32.32
CA ARG A 9 -23.07 -30.77 -32.83
C ARG A 9 -22.87 -29.31 -32.41
N THR A 10 -23.92 -28.50 -32.53
CA THR A 10 -23.92 -27.10 -32.12
C THR A 10 -23.71 -26.98 -30.62
N LEU A 11 -24.36 -27.84 -29.82
CA LEU A 11 -24.17 -27.89 -28.38
C LEU A 11 -22.73 -28.24 -27.98
N ALA A 12 -22.07 -29.18 -28.70
CA ALA A 12 -20.68 -29.52 -28.43
C ALA A 12 -19.72 -28.36 -28.73
N TRP A 13 -19.91 -27.64 -29.84
CA TRP A 13 -19.12 -26.44 -30.15
C TRP A 13 -19.29 -25.33 -29.11
N ILE A 14 -20.54 -25.08 -28.68
CA ILE A 14 -20.84 -24.12 -27.61
C ILE A 14 -20.19 -24.55 -26.29
N GLY A 15 -20.21 -25.85 -25.97
CA GLY A 15 -19.57 -26.40 -24.79
C GLY A 15 -18.05 -26.17 -24.76
N VAL A 16 -17.37 -26.38 -25.89
CA VAL A 16 -15.93 -26.07 -26.02
C VAL A 16 -15.69 -24.57 -25.82
N LEU A 17 -16.46 -23.73 -26.49
CA LEU A 17 -16.31 -22.27 -26.42
C LEU A 17 -16.54 -21.73 -25.00
N ILE A 18 -17.71 -22.00 -24.40
CA ILE A 18 -18.07 -21.49 -23.07
C ILE A 18 -17.16 -22.08 -22.00
N GLY A 19 -16.92 -23.39 -22.02
CA GLY A 19 -16.08 -24.03 -21.01
C GLY A 19 -14.65 -23.48 -21.01
N SER A 20 -14.09 -23.20 -22.18
CA SER A 20 -12.74 -22.64 -22.32
C SER A 20 -12.69 -21.17 -21.90
N LEU A 21 -13.69 -20.36 -22.28
CA LEU A 21 -13.84 -18.97 -21.80
C LEU A 21 -13.89 -18.92 -20.26
N VAL A 22 -14.70 -19.78 -19.64
CA VAL A 22 -14.80 -19.90 -18.18
C VAL A 22 -13.47 -20.35 -17.58
N GLY A 23 -12.77 -21.31 -18.20
CA GLY A 23 -11.44 -21.75 -17.75
C GLY A 23 -10.42 -20.61 -17.73
N GLY A 24 -10.37 -19.81 -18.80
CA GLY A 24 -9.44 -18.68 -18.94
C GLY A 24 -9.73 -17.56 -17.95
N ALA A 25 -11.00 -17.17 -17.81
CA ALA A 25 -11.42 -16.17 -16.82
C ALA A 25 -11.17 -16.64 -15.38
N SER A 26 -11.38 -17.93 -15.11
CA SER A 26 -11.14 -18.51 -13.78
C SER A 26 -9.66 -18.52 -13.42
N ALA A 27 -8.75 -18.72 -14.39
CA ALA A 27 -7.32 -18.63 -14.16
C ALA A 27 -6.92 -17.22 -13.68
N VAL A 28 -7.43 -16.18 -14.33
CA VAL A 28 -7.23 -14.79 -13.90
C VAL A 28 -7.85 -14.55 -12.52
N ALA A 29 -9.06 -15.05 -12.29
CA ALA A 29 -9.73 -14.91 -11.00
C ALA A 29 -8.89 -15.54 -9.86
N VAL A 30 -8.34 -16.74 -10.03
CA VAL A 30 -7.47 -17.38 -9.03
C VAL A 30 -6.24 -16.53 -8.69
N LEU A 31 -5.68 -15.82 -9.68
CA LEU A 31 -4.54 -14.92 -9.46
C LEU A 31 -4.96 -13.67 -8.68
N ALA A 32 -6.09 -13.06 -9.05
CA ALA A 32 -6.43 -11.71 -8.63
C ALA A 32 -7.48 -11.59 -7.50
N VAL A 33 -8.37 -12.55 -7.29
CA VAL A 33 -9.45 -12.41 -6.28
C VAL A 33 -8.94 -12.65 -4.85
N PRO A 34 -9.64 -12.12 -3.82
CA PRO A 34 -9.32 -12.39 -2.43
C PRO A 34 -9.40 -13.89 -2.09
N ARG A 35 -8.62 -14.30 -1.08
CA ARG A 35 -8.48 -15.71 -0.67
C ARG A 35 -9.81 -16.43 -0.42
N ARG A 36 -10.81 -15.73 0.13
CA ARG A 36 -12.15 -16.28 0.40
C ARG A 36 -12.90 -16.74 -0.85
N LEU A 37 -12.58 -16.18 -2.03
CA LEU A 37 -13.25 -16.49 -3.30
C LEU A 37 -12.45 -17.47 -4.18
N GLU A 38 -11.21 -17.79 -3.81
CA GLU A 38 -10.35 -18.67 -4.62
C GLU A 38 -10.92 -20.08 -4.82
N PRO A 39 -11.50 -20.78 -3.81
CA PRO A 39 -12.06 -22.10 -4.03
C PRO A 39 -13.20 -22.08 -5.05
N ALA A 40 -14.02 -21.03 -5.05
CA ALA A 40 -15.10 -20.86 -6.02
C ALA A 40 -14.55 -20.63 -7.43
N ALA A 41 -13.52 -19.78 -7.59
CA ALA A 41 -12.86 -19.57 -8.87
C ALA A 41 -12.18 -20.85 -9.39
N MET A 42 -11.51 -21.62 -8.52
CA MET A 42 -10.90 -22.90 -8.88
C MET A 42 -11.95 -23.93 -9.32
N LEU A 43 -13.08 -24.02 -8.59
CA LEU A 43 -14.18 -24.92 -8.94
C LEU A 43 -14.82 -24.54 -10.27
N ALA A 44 -15.07 -23.25 -10.52
CA ALA A 44 -15.58 -22.76 -11.79
C ALA A 44 -14.62 -23.10 -12.94
N GLY A 45 -13.32 -22.90 -12.74
CA GLY A 45 -12.29 -23.26 -13.71
C GLY A 45 -12.23 -24.77 -13.99
N LEU A 46 -12.35 -25.60 -12.95
CA LEU A 46 -12.38 -27.06 -13.09
C LEU A 46 -13.61 -27.53 -13.87
N ILE A 47 -14.80 -27.03 -13.51
CA ILE A 47 -16.06 -27.35 -14.21
C ILE A 47 -16.01 -26.89 -15.67
N GLY A 48 -15.55 -25.66 -15.92
CA GLY A 48 -15.39 -25.11 -17.27
C GLY A 48 -14.43 -25.94 -18.12
N SER A 49 -13.25 -26.27 -17.57
CA SER A 49 -12.23 -27.06 -18.26
C SER A 49 -12.69 -28.50 -18.52
N ALA A 50 -13.34 -29.15 -17.55
CA ALA A 50 -13.89 -30.49 -17.73
C ALA A 50 -15.02 -30.50 -18.76
N GLY A 51 -15.91 -29.50 -18.72
CA GLY A 51 -16.98 -29.33 -19.71
C GLY A 51 -16.45 -29.15 -21.12
N ALA A 52 -15.44 -28.27 -21.30
CA ALA A 52 -14.77 -28.08 -22.57
C ALA A 52 -14.09 -29.36 -23.07
N GLY A 53 -13.40 -30.09 -22.19
CA GLY A 53 -12.75 -31.37 -22.52
C GLY A 53 -13.73 -32.45 -22.97
N ILE A 54 -14.84 -32.62 -22.25
CA ILE A 54 -15.90 -33.57 -22.62
C ILE A 54 -16.52 -33.18 -23.97
N ALA A 55 -16.82 -31.90 -24.17
CA ALA A 55 -17.38 -31.39 -25.42
C ALA A 55 -16.42 -31.59 -26.61
N PHE A 56 -15.12 -31.36 -26.39
CA PHE A 56 -14.07 -31.57 -27.38
C PHE A 56 -13.92 -33.05 -27.78
N VAL A 57 -13.93 -33.96 -26.81
CA VAL A 57 -13.89 -35.41 -27.09
C VAL A 57 -15.12 -35.86 -27.88
N ARG A 58 -16.32 -35.38 -27.51
CA ARG A 58 -17.56 -35.67 -28.24
C ARG A 58 -17.51 -35.15 -29.69
N LEU A 59 -17.00 -33.94 -29.87
CA LEU A 59 -16.85 -33.33 -31.19
C LEU A 59 -15.88 -34.13 -32.06
N SER A 60 -14.73 -34.52 -31.49
CA SER A 60 -13.74 -35.36 -32.18
C SER A 60 -14.34 -36.71 -32.60
N ALA A 61 -15.15 -37.32 -31.73
CA ALA A 61 -15.85 -38.58 -32.02
C ALA A 61 -16.95 -38.42 -33.09
N MET A 62 -17.73 -37.33 -33.06
CA MET A 62 -18.83 -37.09 -34.00
C MET A 62 -18.36 -36.80 -35.43
N TYR A 63 -17.25 -36.08 -35.59
CA TYR A 63 -16.72 -35.77 -36.91
C TYR A 63 -15.77 -36.85 -37.44
N ALA A 64 -15.09 -37.60 -36.55
CA ALA A 64 -14.12 -38.65 -36.89
C ALA A 64 -13.07 -38.23 -37.92
N ARG A 65 -12.73 -36.94 -37.97
CA ARG A 65 -11.75 -36.35 -38.89
C ARG A 65 -10.74 -35.48 -38.12
N PRO A 66 -9.46 -35.49 -38.53
CA PRO A 66 -8.41 -34.75 -37.83
C PRO A 66 -8.56 -33.23 -37.96
N ASP A 67 -9.16 -32.73 -39.04
CA ASP A 67 -9.40 -31.31 -39.24
C ASP A 67 -10.38 -30.72 -38.21
N ALA A 68 -11.48 -31.43 -37.91
CA ALA A 68 -12.42 -31.02 -36.89
C ALA A 68 -11.78 -30.94 -35.48
N ALA A 69 -10.89 -31.87 -35.16
CA ALA A 69 -10.14 -31.84 -33.90
C ALA A 69 -9.14 -30.66 -33.85
N LEU A 70 -8.45 -30.36 -34.95
CA LEU A 70 -7.57 -29.19 -35.04
C LEU A 70 -8.34 -27.88 -34.85
N TRP A 71 -9.50 -27.73 -35.50
CA TRP A 71 -10.38 -26.56 -35.29
C TRP A 71 -10.93 -26.49 -33.87
N GLY A 72 -11.30 -27.64 -33.29
CA GLY A 72 -11.71 -27.74 -31.89
C GLY A 72 -10.65 -27.23 -30.93
N LEU A 73 -9.40 -27.62 -31.15
CA LEU A 73 -8.28 -27.20 -30.33
C LEU A 73 -7.98 -25.71 -30.52
N ALA A 74 -8.01 -25.22 -31.77
CA ALA A 74 -7.81 -23.80 -32.06
C ALA A 74 -8.88 -22.94 -31.38
N ILE A 75 -10.16 -23.33 -31.44
CA ILE A 75 -11.25 -22.63 -30.76
C ILE A 75 -11.09 -22.69 -29.25
N LEU A 76 -10.72 -23.84 -28.69
CA LEU A 76 -10.44 -24.00 -27.26
C LEU A 76 -9.35 -23.03 -26.80
N LEU A 77 -8.21 -22.98 -27.49
CA LEU A 77 -7.08 -22.10 -27.14
C LEU A 77 -7.45 -20.62 -27.30
N ALA A 78 -8.13 -20.27 -28.39
CA ALA A 78 -8.59 -18.90 -28.63
C ALA A 78 -9.62 -18.46 -27.58
N ALA A 79 -10.56 -19.33 -27.20
CA ALA A 79 -11.56 -19.08 -26.19
C ALA A 79 -10.93 -18.98 -24.78
N LEU A 80 -9.95 -19.82 -24.46
CA LEU A 80 -9.18 -19.73 -23.22
C LEU A 80 -8.46 -18.38 -23.12
N GLY A 81 -7.76 -17.97 -24.18
CA GLY A 81 -7.10 -16.66 -24.27
C GLY A 81 -8.10 -15.50 -24.22
N GLY A 82 -9.26 -15.63 -24.87
CA GLY A 82 -10.35 -14.65 -24.82
C GLY A 82 -10.93 -14.48 -23.42
N GLY A 83 -11.10 -15.59 -22.68
CA GLY A 83 -11.57 -15.57 -21.29
C GLY A 83 -10.56 -14.91 -20.36
N TRP A 84 -9.27 -15.20 -20.55
CA TRP A 84 -8.19 -14.52 -19.86
C TRP A 84 -8.20 -13.01 -20.13
N ALA A 85 -8.19 -12.61 -21.40
CA ALA A 85 -8.14 -11.21 -21.80
C ALA A 85 -9.35 -10.43 -21.29
N LEU A 86 -10.56 -11.02 -21.37
CA LEU A 86 -11.78 -10.43 -20.84
C LEU A 86 -11.67 -10.21 -19.32
N ALA A 87 -11.28 -11.24 -18.56
CA ALA A 87 -11.15 -11.11 -17.12
C ALA A 87 -10.05 -10.11 -16.71
N ALA A 88 -8.92 -10.10 -17.43
CA ALA A 88 -7.85 -9.11 -17.21
C ALA A 88 -8.33 -7.68 -17.48
N SER A 89 -9.12 -7.46 -18.54
CA SER A 89 -9.69 -6.13 -18.84
C SER A 89 -10.65 -5.63 -17.74
N LEU A 90 -11.36 -6.55 -17.08
CA LEU A 90 -12.21 -6.21 -15.93
C LEU A 90 -11.37 -5.75 -14.72
N LEU A 91 -10.18 -6.34 -14.52
CA LEU A 91 -9.26 -5.92 -13.46
C LEU A 91 -8.76 -4.48 -13.68
N GLU A 92 -8.47 -4.10 -14.93
CA GLU A 92 -8.09 -2.73 -15.28
C GLU A 92 -9.22 -1.74 -14.94
N GLY A 93 -10.47 -2.13 -15.17
CA GLY A 93 -11.64 -1.34 -14.82
C GLY A 93 -11.79 -1.05 -13.32
N LEU A 94 -11.28 -1.93 -12.44
CA LEU A 94 -11.37 -1.74 -10.99
C LEU A 94 -10.58 -0.53 -10.48
N GLY A 95 -9.56 -0.06 -11.19
CA GLY A 95 -8.82 1.12 -10.79
C GLY A 95 -9.65 2.40 -10.93
N ARG A 96 -10.62 2.43 -11.86
CA ARG A 96 -11.36 3.63 -12.26
C ARG A 96 -12.46 4.05 -11.27
N THR A 97 -12.76 3.26 -10.24
CA THR A 97 -13.92 3.44 -9.35
C THR A 97 -13.64 4.17 -8.05
N SER A 98 -12.47 4.79 -7.85
CA SER A 98 -12.26 5.69 -6.71
C SER A 98 -12.98 7.01 -6.97
N VAL A 99 -14.26 7.08 -6.58
CA VAL A 99 -15.09 8.29 -6.70
C VAL A 99 -14.91 9.10 -5.41
N SER A 100 -14.33 10.30 -5.53
CA SER A 100 -14.37 11.29 -4.44
C SER A 100 -15.83 11.52 -4.04
N PRO A 101 -16.14 11.59 -2.74
CA PRO A 101 -17.52 11.69 -2.30
C PRO A 101 -18.16 12.96 -2.85
N ALA A 102 -19.47 12.93 -3.08
CA ALA A 102 -20.22 14.14 -3.37
C ALA A 102 -20.11 15.13 -2.19
N PRO A 103 -20.23 16.45 -2.43
CA PRO A 103 -20.27 17.43 -1.37
C PRO A 103 -21.33 17.06 -0.31
N PRO A 104 -20.97 16.98 0.97
CA PRO A 104 -21.88 16.56 2.03
C PRO A 104 -22.86 17.67 2.40
N GLU A 105 -24.10 17.30 2.74
CA GLU A 105 -25.00 18.20 3.46
C GLU A 105 -24.56 18.29 4.94
N PRO A 106 -24.34 19.50 5.50
CA PRO A 106 -23.94 19.66 6.89
C PRO A 106 -24.99 19.14 7.88
N GLY A 107 -24.53 18.45 8.92
CA GLY A 107 -25.36 18.03 10.05
C GLY A 107 -25.72 19.17 11.00
N ALA A 108 -26.39 18.83 12.11
CA ALA A 108 -26.65 19.78 13.19
C ALA A 108 -25.32 20.28 13.79
N PRO A 109 -25.09 21.60 13.93
CA PRO A 109 -23.80 22.14 14.34
C PRO A 109 -23.28 21.55 15.66
N SER A 110 -22.02 21.12 15.65
CA SER A 110 -21.25 20.77 16.85
C SER A 110 -20.36 21.93 17.26
N ASP A 111 -20.22 22.17 18.56
CA ASP A 111 -19.34 23.17 19.17
C ASP A 111 -17.88 22.69 19.30
N GLY A 112 -17.56 21.49 18.83
CA GLY A 112 -16.24 20.86 18.95
C GLY A 112 -15.39 20.93 17.69
N VAL A 113 -14.14 20.49 17.85
CA VAL A 113 -13.22 20.27 16.73
C VAL A 113 -13.12 18.78 16.40
N ALA A 114 -13.11 18.47 15.10
CA ALA A 114 -12.75 17.17 14.56
C ALA A 114 -11.26 17.12 14.23
N VAL A 115 -10.57 16.05 14.63
CA VAL A 115 -9.18 15.79 14.26
C VAL A 115 -9.10 14.50 13.44
N ILE A 116 -8.49 14.57 12.26
CA ILE A 116 -8.34 13.45 11.34
C ILE A 116 -6.85 13.21 11.10
N ILE A 117 -6.31 12.07 11.55
CA ILE A 117 -4.93 11.67 11.29
C ILE A 117 -4.86 10.99 9.92
N VAL A 118 -4.16 11.58 8.96
CA VAL A 118 -4.03 11.01 7.60
C VAL A 118 -2.69 10.33 7.40
N ALA A 119 -2.73 9.10 6.87
CA ALA A 119 -1.55 8.34 6.49
C ALA A 119 -1.74 7.65 5.12
N CYS A 120 -0.68 7.60 4.32
CA CYS A 120 -0.70 6.92 3.02
C CYS A 120 -0.31 5.44 3.20
N VAL A 121 -1.25 4.64 3.71
CA VAL A 121 -1.04 3.22 4.02
C VAL A 121 -1.92 2.31 3.18
N GLU A 122 -1.43 1.08 2.98
CA GLU A 122 -2.15 0.02 2.29
C GLU A 122 -3.37 -0.48 3.09
N PRO A 123 -4.36 -1.14 2.44
CA PRO A 123 -5.51 -1.67 3.16
C PRO A 123 -5.11 -2.79 4.12
N ALA A 124 -5.92 -3.01 5.17
CA ALA A 124 -5.68 -4.05 6.17
C ALA A 124 -5.62 -5.45 5.55
N THR A 125 -6.40 -5.71 4.51
CA THR A 125 -6.37 -6.98 3.77
C THR A 125 -6.24 -6.72 2.28
N TYR A 126 -5.78 -7.74 1.56
CA TYR A 126 -5.65 -7.67 0.11
C TYR A 126 -6.97 -7.28 -0.57
N SER A 127 -6.91 -6.19 -1.34
CA SER A 127 -8.03 -5.59 -2.07
C SER A 127 -7.67 -5.45 -3.55
N PRO A 128 -8.41 -6.10 -4.46
CA PRO A 128 -8.19 -5.96 -5.89
C PRO A 128 -8.37 -4.52 -6.39
N SER A 129 -9.31 -3.76 -5.83
CA SER A 129 -9.53 -2.36 -6.26
C SER A 129 -8.36 -1.46 -5.85
N ASP A 130 -7.87 -1.55 -4.60
CA ASP A 130 -6.70 -0.79 -4.18
C ASP A 130 -5.45 -1.20 -4.97
N THR A 131 -5.31 -2.50 -5.29
CA THR A 131 -4.22 -3.01 -6.13
C THR A 131 -4.31 -2.45 -7.55
N ALA A 132 -5.51 -2.39 -8.13
CA ALA A 132 -5.74 -1.82 -9.45
C ALA A 132 -5.39 -0.33 -9.51
N VAL A 133 -5.75 0.44 -8.46
CA VAL A 133 -5.36 1.84 -8.31
C VAL A 133 -3.84 1.97 -8.25
N ALA A 134 -3.17 1.22 -7.37
CA ALA A 134 -1.72 1.27 -7.25
C ALA A 134 -0.99 0.92 -8.55
N ILE A 135 -1.45 -0.10 -9.28
CA ILE A 135 -0.89 -0.50 -10.58
C ILE A 135 -1.09 0.62 -11.61
N ARG A 136 -2.27 1.22 -11.66
CA ARG A 136 -2.55 2.33 -12.58
C ARG A 136 -1.66 3.52 -12.26
N ASP A 137 -1.54 3.91 -10.99
CA ASP A 137 -0.70 5.04 -10.59
C ASP A 137 0.77 4.83 -10.99
N LEU A 138 1.28 3.60 -10.90
CA LEU A 138 2.61 3.26 -11.41
C LEU A 138 2.68 3.26 -12.95
N THR A 139 1.61 2.85 -13.63
CA THR A 139 1.53 2.86 -15.11
C THR A 139 1.47 4.29 -15.65
N ASP A 140 0.66 5.15 -15.03
CA ASP A 140 0.50 6.58 -15.37
C ASP A 140 1.80 7.37 -15.15
N ASP A 141 2.62 6.92 -14.20
CA ASP A 141 3.96 7.46 -13.95
C ASP A 141 5.06 6.81 -14.83
N GLU A 142 4.69 5.94 -15.78
CA GLU A 142 5.61 5.20 -16.68
C GLU A 142 6.61 4.28 -15.95
N LEU A 143 6.29 3.90 -14.69
CA LEU A 143 7.12 3.03 -13.85
C LEU A 143 6.80 1.56 -14.01
N LEU A 144 5.67 1.24 -14.65
CA LEU A 144 5.19 -0.11 -14.82
C LEU A 144 4.53 -0.29 -16.18
N GLU A 145 5.07 -1.19 -16.99
CA GLU A 145 4.42 -1.61 -18.23
C GLU A 145 3.41 -2.72 -17.93
N THR A 146 2.13 -2.43 -18.19
CA THR A 146 1.05 -3.41 -18.03
C THR A 146 0.48 -3.81 -19.38
N SER A 147 0.14 -5.10 -19.49
CA SER A 147 -0.58 -5.65 -20.63
C SER A 147 -1.66 -6.60 -20.10
N LEU A 148 -2.66 -6.93 -20.93
CA LEU A 148 -3.66 -7.94 -20.55
C LEU A 148 -3.03 -9.30 -20.21
N GLY A 149 -1.84 -9.60 -20.76
CA GLY A 149 -1.11 -10.83 -20.45
C GLY A 149 -0.40 -10.80 -19.10
N THR A 150 0.07 -9.63 -18.65
CA THR A 150 0.89 -9.50 -17.43
C THR A 150 0.10 -8.99 -16.23
N LEU A 151 -0.98 -8.25 -16.43
CA LEU A 151 -1.76 -7.60 -15.38
C LEU A 151 -2.16 -8.55 -14.22
N PRO A 152 -2.70 -9.76 -14.48
CA PRO A 152 -3.07 -10.67 -13.38
C PRO A 152 -1.91 -11.08 -12.47
N PHE A 153 -0.67 -11.05 -12.97
CA PHE A 153 0.51 -11.40 -12.18
C PHE A 153 0.90 -10.31 -11.19
N PHE A 154 0.63 -9.03 -11.48
CA PHE A 154 0.83 -7.95 -10.50
C PHE A 154 -0.15 -8.07 -9.34
N PHE A 155 -1.40 -8.42 -9.63
CA PHE A 155 -2.38 -8.73 -8.58
C PHE A 155 -1.94 -9.94 -7.74
N PHE A 156 -1.46 -10.99 -8.41
CA PHE A 156 -0.93 -12.16 -7.71
C PHE A 156 0.28 -11.82 -6.83
N ALA A 157 1.21 -10.98 -7.32
CA ALA A 157 2.37 -10.54 -6.56
C ALA A 157 1.96 -9.78 -5.30
N GLN A 158 1.02 -8.83 -5.42
CA GLN A 158 0.51 -8.10 -4.26
C GLN A 158 -0.23 -9.03 -3.29
N LYS A 159 -1.04 -9.95 -3.80
CA LYS A 159 -1.70 -10.96 -2.97
C LYS A 159 -0.70 -11.85 -2.24
N ALA A 160 0.40 -12.22 -2.89
CA ALA A 160 1.48 -13.00 -2.29
C ALA A 160 2.18 -12.24 -1.17
N ARG A 161 2.39 -10.92 -1.31
CA ARG A 161 2.94 -10.06 -0.23
C ARG A 161 2.06 -10.09 1.01
N TYR A 162 0.75 -9.91 0.86
CA TYR A 162 -0.19 -10.05 1.99
C TYR A 162 -0.11 -11.45 2.61
N ARG A 163 -0.06 -12.52 1.82
CA ARG A 163 0.05 -13.89 2.34
C ARG A 163 1.33 -14.11 3.14
N ALA A 164 2.45 -13.54 2.70
CA ALA A 164 3.74 -13.69 3.37
C ALA A 164 3.74 -13.11 4.80
N VAL A 165 2.92 -12.09 5.06
CA VAL A 165 2.76 -11.48 6.40
C VAL A 165 1.55 -12.02 7.18
N GLY A 166 0.94 -13.13 6.75
CA GLY A 166 -0.21 -13.74 7.44
C GLY A 166 -1.58 -13.25 6.96
N GLY A 167 -1.64 -12.46 5.89
CA GLY A 167 -2.87 -12.01 5.22
C GLY A 167 -3.38 -10.64 5.67
N MET A 168 -2.74 -10.02 6.66
CA MET A 168 -3.14 -8.71 7.18
C MET A 168 -1.93 -7.77 7.31
N SER A 169 -2.09 -6.52 6.84
CA SER A 169 -1.14 -5.44 7.15
C SER A 169 -1.50 -4.81 8.50
N PRO A 170 -0.52 -4.55 9.39
CA PRO A 170 -0.79 -3.92 10.68
C PRO A 170 -1.02 -2.40 10.58
N ALA A 171 -0.72 -1.78 9.43
CA ALA A 171 -0.70 -0.32 9.28
C ALA A 171 -2.00 0.35 9.75
N LEU A 172 -3.17 -0.18 9.36
CA LEU A 172 -4.45 0.39 9.77
C LEU A 172 -4.78 0.16 11.26
N SER A 173 -4.41 -0.99 11.82
CA SER A 173 -4.60 -1.22 13.25
C SER A 173 -3.70 -0.32 14.10
N GLU A 174 -2.46 -0.08 13.66
CA GLU A 174 -1.53 0.82 14.34
C GLU A 174 -1.95 2.29 14.18
N LEU A 175 -2.49 2.67 13.01
CA LEU A 175 -3.08 4.00 12.79
C LEU A 175 -4.31 4.24 13.69
N SER A 176 -5.18 3.24 13.82
CA SER A 176 -6.33 3.31 14.73
C SER A 176 -5.89 3.45 16.19
N ALA A 177 -4.95 2.61 16.63
CA ALA A 177 -4.40 2.67 17.98
C ALA A 177 -3.74 4.03 18.27
N LEU A 178 -3.01 4.59 17.30
CA LEU A 178 -2.44 5.93 17.41
C LEU A 178 -3.52 7.00 17.60
N ALA A 179 -4.60 6.95 16.81
CA ALA A 179 -5.73 7.88 16.94
C ALA A 179 -6.41 7.78 18.31
N GLU A 180 -6.68 6.56 18.77
CA GLU A 180 -7.25 6.28 20.11
C GLU A 180 -6.32 6.77 21.23
N SER A 181 -5.00 6.59 21.10
CA SER A 181 -4.02 7.05 22.08
C SER A 181 -3.92 8.58 22.17
N LEU A 182 -4.22 9.28 21.08
CA LEU A 182 -4.14 10.73 20.98
C LEU A 182 -5.38 11.42 21.57
N GLU A 183 -6.55 10.78 21.49
CA GLU A 183 -7.84 11.33 21.89
C GLU A 183 -7.87 11.93 23.31
N PRO A 184 -7.41 11.24 24.38
CA PRO A 184 -7.38 11.82 25.72
C PRO A 184 -6.51 13.07 25.83
N GLY A 185 -5.44 13.13 25.03
CA GLY A 185 -4.51 14.24 25.00
C GLY A 185 -5.01 15.46 24.24
N LEU A 186 -6.15 15.39 23.56
CA LEU A 186 -6.71 16.50 22.77
C LEU A 186 -8.00 17.08 23.39
N ALA A 187 -8.54 16.45 24.43
CA ALA A 187 -9.81 16.85 25.05
C ALA A 187 -9.77 18.29 25.61
N ASP A 188 -8.62 18.73 26.12
CA ASP A 188 -8.40 20.09 26.64
C ASP A 188 -8.33 21.16 25.53
N LEU A 189 -8.13 20.74 24.27
CA LEU A 189 -8.11 21.61 23.10
C LEU A 189 -9.51 21.78 22.45
N GLY A 190 -10.56 21.27 23.10
CA GLY A 190 -11.93 21.33 22.56
C GLY A 190 -12.20 20.31 21.45
N VAL A 191 -11.30 19.34 21.25
CA VAL A 191 -11.49 18.25 20.30
C VAL A 191 -12.54 17.29 20.84
N LYS A 192 -13.54 16.97 20.01
CA LYS A 192 -14.67 16.09 20.34
C LYS A 192 -14.73 14.81 19.52
N TRP A 193 -13.92 14.75 18.47
CA TRP A 193 -13.85 13.59 17.60
C TRP A 193 -12.45 13.45 17.04
N VAL A 194 -11.85 12.29 17.25
CA VAL A 194 -10.55 11.92 16.67
C VAL A 194 -10.74 10.69 15.83
N THR A 195 -10.27 10.73 14.60
CA THR A 195 -10.30 9.57 13.70
C THR A 195 -9.07 9.54 12.82
N TRP A 196 -9.02 8.55 11.94
CA TRP A 196 -7.96 8.40 10.96
C TRP A 196 -8.52 8.28 9.54
N ALA A 197 -7.68 8.63 8.58
CA ALA A 197 -7.95 8.53 7.16
C ALA A 197 -6.76 7.94 6.39
N ARG A 198 -7.07 7.28 5.28
CA ARG A 198 -6.09 6.91 4.25
C ARG A 198 -5.95 8.03 3.23
N CYS A 199 -4.85 8.05 2.50
CA CYS A 199 -4.71 8.95 1.35
C CYS A 199 -5.67 8.58 0.19
N SER A 200 -6.05 7.32 0.05
CA SER A 200 -6.94 6.85 -1.02
C SER A 200 -7.79 5.64 -0.61
N GLY A 201 -8.80 5.33 -1.43
CA GLY A 201 -9.67 4.18 -1.25
C GLY A 201 -10.75 4.37 -0.17
N GLU A 202 -11.16 3.25 0.44
CA GLU A 202 -12.07 3.25 1.57
C GLU A 202 -11.45 4.00 2.76
N HIS A 203 -12.27 4.80 3.46
CA HIS A 203 -11.81 5.72 4.51
C HIS A 203 -10.75 6.73 4.05
N SER A 204 -10.79 7.13 2.77
CA SER A 204 -9.97 8.24 2.27
C SER A 204 -10.24 9.54 3.03
N LEU A 205 -9.27 10.46 2.99
CA LEU A 205 -9.36 11.75 3.66
C LEU A 205 -10.65 12.52 3.32
N ALA A 206 -11.00 12.61 2.03
CA ALA A 206 -12.24 13.27 1.60
C ALA A 206 -13.50 12.59 2.19
N HIS A 207 -13.52 11.26 2.30
CA HIS A 207 -14.64 10.55 2.94
C HIS A 207 -14.76 10.85 4.44
N ARG A 208 -13.63 10.92 5.16
CA ARG A 208 -13.61 11.23 6.60
C ARG A 208 -13.94 12.68 6.89
N VAL A 209 -13.50 13.61 6.04
CA VAL A 209 -13.92 15.01 6.12
C VAL A 209 -15.43 15.12 5.86
N ALA A 210 -15.94 14.45 4.83
CA ALA A 210 -17.37 14.45 4.56
C ALA A 210 -18.21 13.83 5.70
N GLU A 211 -17.67 12.80 6.37
CA GLU A 211 -18.27 12.23 7.59
C GLU A 211 -18.31 13.25 8.73
N ALA A 212 -17.20 13.94 9.01
CA ALA A 212 -17.14 14.97 10.05
C ALA A 212 -18.20 16.06 9.84
N ILE A 213 -18.38 16.50 8.60
CA ILE A 213 -19.36 17.53 8.23
C ILE A 213 -20.79 17.05 8.43
N ARG A 214 -21.10 15.80 8.05
CA ARG A 214 -22.42 15.19 8.32
C ARG A 214 -22.70 15.05 9.81
N THR A 215 -21.66 14.88 10.63
CA THR A 215 -21.77 14.87 12.09
C THR A 215 -21.93 16.27 12.68
N GLY A 216 -21.69 17.33 11.89
CA GLY A 216 -21.91 18.72 12.28
C GLY A 216 -20.66 19.49 12.65
N PHE A 217 -19.46 18.93 12.43
CA PHE A 217 -18.21 19.65 12.72
C PHE A 217 -17.95 20.74 11.70
N GLY A 218 -17.95 21.99 12.16
CA GLY A 218 -17.59 23.17 11.36
C GLY A 218 -16.08 23.47 11.33
N ARG A 219 -15.29 22.88 12.25
CA ARG A 219 -13.84 23.02 12.31
C ARG A 219 -13.17 21.66 12.32
N ILE A 220 -12.27 21.44 11.36
CA ILE A 220 -11.59 20.17 11.15
C ILE A 220 -10.08 20.43 11.06
N VAL A 221 -9.29 19.63 11.79
CA VAL A 221 -7.82 19.64 11.70
C VAL A 221 -7.37 18.32 11.11
N VAL A 222 -6.65 18.38 10.00
CA VAL A 222 -6.04 17.23 9.33
C VAL A 222 -4.58 17.15 9.74
N VAL A 223 -4.22 16.08 10.45
CA VAL A 223 -2.88 15.84 10.97
C VAL A 223 -2.13 14.89 10.03
N GLN A 224 -1.04 15.38 9.44
CA GLN A 224 -0.22 14.60 8.51
C GLN A 224 0.71 13.63 9.26
N LEU A 225 0.48 12.32 9.10
CA LEU A 225 1.36 11.28 9.65
C LEU A 225 2.41 10.87 8.61
N ALA A 226 3.29 11.81 8.24
CA ALA A 226 4.36 11.59 7.28
C ALA A 226 5.56 12.52 7.57
N VAL A 227 6.78 12.03 7.36
CA VAL A 227 8.01 12.83 7.44
C VAL A 227 8.13 13.83 6.28
N ALA A 228 7.53 13.53 5.15
CA ALA A 228 7.57 14.35 3.95
C ALA A 228 6.24 14.27 3.21
N GLU A 229 5.85 15.36 2.53
CA GLU A 229 4.60 15.38 1.76
C GLU A 229 4.75 14.63 0.43
N SER A 230 4.08 13.48 0.32
CA SER A 230 4.06 12.70 -0.91
C SER A 230 3.00 13.20 -1.90
N LEU A 231 3.13 12.82 -3.18
CA LEU A 231 2.11 13.10 -4.19
C LEU A 231 0.75 12.47 -3.85
N TYR A 232 0.73 11.35 -3.12
CA TYR A 232 -0.50 10.72 -2.64
C TYR A 232 -1.21 11.58 -1.60
N LEU A 233 -0.45 12.17 -0.67
CA LEU A 233 -1.01 13.07 0.34
C LEU A 233 -1.49 14.38 -0.29
N ALA A 234 -0.73 14.93 -1.22
CA ALA A 234 -1.15 16.10 -2.01
C ALA A 234 -2.42 15.82 -2.84
N ALA A 235 -2.56 14.62 -3.41
CA ALA A 235 -3.79 14.20 -4.08
C ALA A 235 -4.98 14.12 -3.10
N ALA A 236 -4.79 13.51 -1.93
CA ALA A 236 -5.83 13.43 -0.90
C ALA A 236 -6.32 14.81 -0.43
N LYS A 237 -5.41 15.79 -0.29
CA LYS A 237 -5.76 17.19 0.02
C LYS A 237 -6.58 17.84 -1.09
N ARG A 238 -6.18 17.65 -2.35
CA ARG A 238 -6.95 18.15 -3.52
C ARG A 238 -8.35 17.56 -3.58
N ASP A 239 -8.52 16.30 -3.19
CA ASP A 239 -9.85 15.67 -3.10
C ASP A 239 -10.73 16.31 -2.02
N VAL A 240 -10.14 16.79 -0.91
CA VAL A 240 -10.86 17.58 0.10
C VAL A 240 -11.20 18.97 -0.45
N ASP A 241 -10.26 19.64 -1.11
CA ASP A 241 -10.49 20.97 -1.69
C ASP A 241 -11.63 20.95 -2.74
N ALA A 242 -11.75 19.85 -3.49
CA ALA A 242 -12.81 19.63 -4.46
C ALA A 242 -14.22 19.58 -3.84
N LEU A 243 -14.34 19.34 -2.53
CA LEU A 243 -15.62 19.40 -1.80
C LEU A 243 -16.11 20.83 -1.55
N ARG A 244 -15.28 21.85 -1.81
CA ARG A 244 -15.63 23.29 -1.68
C ARG A 244 -16.21 23.67 -0.31
N LEU A 245 -15.57 23.18 0.74
CA LEU A 245 -16.06 23.24 2.13
C LEU A 245 -16.31 24.65 2.66
N HIS A 246 -15.58 25.64 2.14
CA HIS A 246 -15.80 27.05 2.45
C HIS A 246 -17.21 27.53 2.05
N GLU A 247 -17.80 26.99 0.98
CA GLU A 247 -19.19 27.26 0.57
C GLU A 247 -20.20 26.69 1.58
N HIS A 248 -19.76 25.83 2.49
CA HIS A 248 -20.57 25.19 3.53
C HIS A 248 -20.22 25.68 4.93
N GLY A 249 -19.41 26.74 5.05
CA GLY A 249 -19.01 27.32 6.33
C GLY A 249 -18.12 26.41 7.18
N VAL A 250 -17.43 25.45 6.55
CA VAL A 250 -16.53 24.50 7.23
C VAL A 250 -15.09 24.94 6.99
N ASP A 251 -14.33 25.03 8.07
CA ASP A 251 -12.90 25.34 8.07
C ASP A 251 -12.06 24.07 8.24
N VAL A 252 -11.05 23.90 7.39
CA VAL A 252 -10.13 22.76 7.41
C VAL A 252 -8.70 23.27 7.47
N ALA A 253 -8.02 22.99 8.59
CA ALA A 253 -6.62 23.30 8.78
C ALA A 253 -5.75 22.04 8.60
N TYR A 254 -4.60 22.16 7.95
CA TYR A 254 -3.62 21.09 7.79
C TYR A 254 -2.40 21.36 8.67
N THR A 255 -1.92 20.36 9.42
CA THR A 255 -0.64 20.48 10.14
C THR A 255 0.53 20.36 9.18
N ASP A 256 1.72 20.87 9.54
CA ASP A 256 2.97 20.59 8.80
C ASP A 256 3.35 19.09 8.84
N ASP A 257 4.30 18.67 7.99
CA ASP A 257 4.91 17.32 8.01
C ASP A 257 5.89 17.11 9.18
N LEU A 258 6.18 15.85 9.48
CA LEU A 258 6.99 15.44 10.63
C LEU A 258 8.51 15.61 10.43
N GLY A 259 8.97 15.92 9.21
CA GLY A 259 10.40 16.01 8.89
C GLY A 259 11.12 17.15 9.58
N GLY A 260 10.38 18.18 10.02
CA GLY A 260 10.91 19.26 10.85
C GLY A 260 11.09 18.93 12.34
N SER A 261 10.60 17.78 12.83
CA SER A 261 10.56 17.52 14.27
C SER A 261 11.92 17.09 14.84
N GLU A 262 12.48 17.90 15.73
CA GLU A 262 13.64 17.52 16.55
C GLU A 262 13.30 16.43 17.56
N ARG A 263 12.08 16.47 18.12
CA ARG A 263 11.59 15.48 19.08
C ARG A 263 11.58 14.08 18.48
N LEU A 264 11.09 13.93 17.26
CA LEU A 264 11.05 12.64 16.57
C LEU A 264 12.43 12.16 16.13
N ALA A 265 13.30 13.08 15.69
CA ALA A 265 14.67 12.72 15.36
C ALA A 265 15.45 12.22 16.60
N ALA A 266 15.26 12.89 17.75
CA ALA A 266 15.82 12.48 19.04
C ALA A 266 15.28 11.11 19.47
N MET A 267 13.96 10.91 19.39
CA MET A 267 13.30 9.63 19.65
C MET A 267 13.92 8.50 18.85
N GLU A 268 14.05 8.64 17.53
CA GLU A 268 14.61 7.59 16.67
C GLU A 268 16.05 7.27 17.05
N ALA A 269 16.88 8.30 17.22
CA ALA A 269 18.25 8.07 17.61
C ALA A 269 18.35 7.45 19.02
N ASP A 270 17.43 7.73 19.96
CA ASP A 270 17.44 7.11 21.31
C ASP A 270 17.05 5.63 21.24
N ARG A 271 16.03 5.30 20.43
CA ARG A 271 15.61 3.91 20.17
C ARG A 271 16.74 3.09 19.54
N ILE A 272 17.47 3.67 18.60
CA ILE A 272 18.62 3.03 17.95
C ILE A 272 19.76 2.84 18.97
N MET A 273 20.09 3.88 19.74
CA MET A 273 21.19 3.82 20.71
C MET A 273 20.96 2.76 21.80
N GLU A 274 19.71 2.52 22.21
CA GLU A 274 19.37 1.44 23.15
C GLU A 274 19.83 0.07 22.62
N LEU A 275 19.69 -0.18 21.30
CA LEU A 275 20.07 -1.44 20.66
C LEU A 275 21.58 -1.56 20.40
N THR A 276 22.33 -0.47 20.50
CA THR A 276 23.80 -0.45 20.36
C THR A 276 24.53 -0.51 21.70
N ARG A 277 23.86 -0.31 22.84
CA ARG A 277 24.51 -0.13 24.16
C ARG A 277 25.49 -1.23 24.55
N SER A 278 25.22 -2.48 24.19
CA SER A 278 26.08 -3.61 24.56
C SER A 278 27.42 -3.60 23.81
N GLU A 279 27.46 -3.12 22.57
CA GLU A 279 28.65 -3.16 21.70
C GLU A 279 28.71 -1.94 20.74
N PRO A 280 28.89 -0.70 21.23
CA PRO A 280 28.79 0.49 20.38
C PRO A 280 29.83 0.53 19.25
N SER A 281 31.03 0.00 19.47
CA SER A 281 32.10 -0.04 18.47
C SER A 281 31.93 -1.13 17.41
N GLY A 282 31.16 -2.19 17.70
CA GLY A 282 30.82 -3.25 16.75
C GLY A 282 29.50 -3.00 16.02
N ALA A 283 28.73 -1.99 16.44
CA ALA A 283 27.44 -1.68 15.87
C ALA A 283 27.55 -0.81 14.61
N GLY A 284 26.77 -1.17 13.59
CA GLY A 284 26.46 -0.36 12.42
C GLY A 284 24.95 -0.08 12.35
N VAL A 285 24.58 1.05 11.77
CA VAL A 285 23.19 1.51 11.65
C VAL A 285 22.89 1.87 10.20
N VAL A 286 21.80 1.31 9.67
CA VAL A 286 21.20 1.68 8.40
C VAL A 286 19.92 2.47 8.68
N LEU A 287 19.92 3.77 8.36
CA LEU A 287 18.76 4.64 8.41
C LEU A 287 18.02 4.52 7.08
N VAL A 288 16.81 3.97 7.11
CA VAL A 288 16.04 3.67 5.91
C VAL A 288 14.99 4.75 5.67
N GLY A 289 15.08 5.38 4.49
CA GLY A 289 14.05 6.23 3.90
C GLY A 289 13.20 5.48 2.87
N HIS A 290 12.08 6.06 2.45
CA HIS A 290 11.24 5.53 1.38
C HIS A 290 11.90 5.68 0.02
N ALA A 291 12.38 6.90 -0.28
CA ALA A 291 12.65 7.43 -1.62
C ALA A 291 11.40 7.43 -2.53
N GLN A 292 11.60 7.99 -3.71
CA GLN A 292 10.62 7.98 -4.79
C GLN A 292 11.33 7.79 -6.15
N PRO A 293 10.63 7.27 -7.15
CA PRO A 293 11.09 7.23 -8.53
C PRO A 293 11.53 8.60 -9.06
N GLU A 294 12.45 8.62 -10.03
CA GLU A 294 13.04 9.85 -10.57
C GLU A 294 11.98 10.78 -11.16
N GLU A 295 10.96 10.24 -11.82
CA GLU A 295 9.84 10.97 -12.40
C GLU A 295 9.01 11.69 -11.33
N ARG A 296 8.88 11.10 -10.13
CA ARG A 296 8.21 11.75 -8.98
C ARG A 296 9.13 12.77 -8.32
N SER A 297 10.42 12.45 -8.19
CA SER A 297 11.44 13.38 -7.69
C SER A 297 11.47 14.70 -8.48
N ARG A 298 11.39 14.63 -9.81
CA ARG A 298 11.32 15.84 -10.65
C ARG A 298 10.05 16.67 -10.44
N ARG A 299 8.92 16.04 -10.13
CA ARG A 299 7.62 16.72 -9.91
C ARG A 299 7.44 17.22 -8.47
N ASN A 300 8.05 16.55 -7.50
CA ASN A 300 7.97 16.86 -6.08
C ASN A 300 9.33 16.65 -5.40
N PRO A 301 10.33 17.51 -5.69
CA PRO A 301 11.67 17.41 -5.10
C PRO A 301 11.66 17.67 -3.59
N VAL A 302 10.68 18.44 -3.10
CA VAL A 302 10.51 18.76 -1.68
C VAL A 302 10.38 17.50 -0.83
N PHE A 303 9.75 16.44 -1.35
CA PHE A 303 9.67 15.16 -0.63
C PHE A 303 11.06 14.59 -0.32
N ASP A 304 11.96 14.57 -1.32
CA ASP A 304 13.31 14.03 -1.14
C ASP A 304 14.15 14.91 -0.20
N GLU A 305 13.97 16.23 -0.27
CA GLU A 305 14.64 17.20 0.60
C GLU A 305 14.22 17.01 2.06
N GLN A 306 12.91 16.94 2.32
CA GLN A 306 12.35 16.73 3.66
C GLN A 306 12.79 15.39 4.25
N GLU A 307 12.67 14.31 3.46
CA GLU A 307 13.04 12.97 3.90
C GLU A 307 14.55 12.87 4.21
N THR A 308 15.39 13.38 3.30
CA THR A 308 16.85 13.37 3.48
C THR A 308 17.28 14.26 4.64
N SER A 309 16.63 15.41 4.86
CA SER A 309 16.88 16.30 5.98
C SER A 309 16.59 15.61 7.33
N PHE A 310 15.46 14.90 7.44
CA PHE A 310 15.12 14.15 8.65
C PHE A 310 16.12 13.02 8.93
N LEU A 311 16.47 12.23 7.91
CA LEU A 311 17.48 11.16 8.02
C LEU A 311 18.84 11.69 8.47
N ASN A 312 19.29 12.82 7.91
CA ASN A 312 20.56 13.44 8.30
C ASN A 312 20.52 13.97 9.73
N ARG A 313 19.39 14.50 10.20
CA ARG A 313 19.24 14.91 11.60
C ARG A 313 19.39 13.73 12.56
N VAL A 314 18.74 12.59 12.25
CA VAL A 314 18.91 11.35 13.03
C VAL A 314 20.38 10.88 13.00
N ARG A 315 21.03 10.90 11.83
CA ARG A 315 22.45 10.55 11.68
C ARG A 315 23.34 11.43 12.55
N MET A 316 23.14 12.75 12.57
CA MET A 316 23.91 13.67 13.40
C MET A 316 23.75 13.35 14.89
N LEU A 317 22.52 13.14 15.36
CA LEU A 317 22.24 12.78 16.75
C LEU A 317 22.88 11.45 17.16
N LEU A 318 22.92 10.47 16.26
CA LEU A 318 23.62 9.20 16.51
C LEU A 318 25.13 9.38 16.68
N VAL A 319 25.74 10.22 15.85
CA VAL A 319 27.18 10.54 15.95
C VAL A 319 27.48 11.32 17.23
N GLU A 320 26.64 12.30 17.58
CA GLU A 320 26.74 13.05 18.83
C GLU A 320 26.60 12.14 20.07
N ARG A 321 25.81 11.07 19.97
CA ARG A 321 25.64 10.05 21.01
C ARG A 321 26.73 8.98 21.02
N GLY A 322 27.75 9.12 20.17
CA GLY A 322 28.99 8.35 20.23
C GLY A 322 29.11 7.21 19.21
N LEU A 323 28.20 7.08 18.24
CA LEU A 323 28.42 6.16 17.11
C LEU A 323 29.45 6.75 16.13
N ALA A 324 30.32 5.88 15.62
CA ALA A 324 31.26 6.29 14.59
C ALA A 324 30.50 6.70 13.32
N GLU A 325 30.88 7.83 12.73
CA GLU A 325 30.20 8.34 11.53
C GLU A 325 30.21 7.32 10.36
N ALA A 326 31.31 6.59 10.20
CA ALA A 326 31.46 5.53 9.20
C ALA A 326 30.49 4.35 9.41
N HIS A 327 29.96 4.19 10.63
CA HIS A 327 29.04 3.13 11.00
C HIS A 327 27.57 3.52 10.84
N VAL A 328 27.27 4.75 10.39
CA VAL A 328 25.89 5.20 10.14
C VAL A 328 25.70 5.46 8.65
N ARG A 329 24.82 4.68 8.01
CA ARG A 329 24.54 4.73 6.58
C ARG A 329 23.08 5.07 6.33
N LEU A 330 22.82 5.95 5.38
CA LEU A 330 21.48 6.11 4.81
C LEU A 330 21.30 5.05 3.71
N ALA A 331 20.09 4.52 3.60
CA ALA A 331 19.66 3.64 2.52
C ALA A 331 18.19 3.87 2.20
N TRP A 332 17.75 3.38 1.04
CA TRP A 332 16.37 3.53 0.58
C TRP A 332 15.68 2.18 0.49
N SER A 333 14.41 2.13 0.87
CA SER A 333 13.61 0.90 0.79
C SER A 333 13.40 0.49 -0.65
N GLU A 334 13.23 1.46 -1.56
CA GLU A 334 12.98 1.24 -2.98
C GLU A 334 13.58 2.38 -3.82
N TRP A 335 13.60 2.21 -5.16
CA TRP A 335 13.84 3.26 -6.18
C TRP A 335 15.23 3.90 -6.26
N ARG A 336 16.04 3.88 -5.19
CA ARG A 336 17.28 4.65 -5.13
C ARG A 336 18.42 3.90 -4.43
N GLU A 337 19.64 4.18 -4.86
CA GLU A 337 20.86 3.67 -4.23
C GLU A 337 21.43 4.64 -3.16
N PRO A 338 22.12 4.14 -2.12
CA PRO A 338 22.31 2.72 -1.82
C PRO A 338 21.02 2.06 -1.30
N ASP A 339 20.75 0.85 -1.76
CA ASP A 339 19.68 0.02 -1.19
C ASP A 339 20.06 -0.57 0.18
N VAL A 340 19.07 -1.09 0.92
CA VAL A 340 19.28 -1.70 2.25
C VAL A 340 20.26 -2.87 2.18
N THR A 341 20.15 -3.71 1.16
CA THR A 341 21.03 -4.87 0.94
C THR A 341 22.51 -4.46 0.89
N SER A 342 22.81 -3.43 0.10
CA SER A 342 24.16 -2.92 -0.12
C SER A 342 24.68 -2.18 1.11
N ALA A 343 23.82 -1.41 1.80
CA ALA A 343 24.18 -0.74 3.04
C ALA A 343 24.55 -1.73 4.15
N VAL A 344 23.77 -2.80 4.32
CA VAL A 344 24.06 -3.87 5.30
C VAL A 344 25.38 -4.57 4.97
N ARG A 345 25.61 -4.94 3.70
CA ARG A 345 26.88 -5.54 3.26
C ARG A 345 28.07 -4.62 3.51
N HIS A 346 27.91 -3.33 3.26
CA HIS A 346 28.95 -2.35 3.48
C HIS A 346 29.36 -2.27 4.96
N LEU A 347 28.39 -2.17 5.87
CA LEU A 347 28.67 -2.12 7.31
C LEU A 347 29.31 -3.42 7.80
N ALA A 348 28.86 -4.58 7.33
CA ALA A 348 29.50 -5.85 7.63
C ALA A 348 30.97 -5.88 7.16
N ALA A 349 31.26 -5.34 5.97
CA ALA A 349 32.62 -5.25 5.44
C ALA A 349 33.52 -4.26 6.21
N LEU A 350 32.93 -3.25 6.87
CA LEU A 350 33.63 -2.35 7.79
C LEU A 350 33.95 -3.00 9.15
N GLY A 351 33.50 -4.23 9.38
CA GLY A 351 33.72 -4.97 10.63
C GLY A 351 32.58 -4.82 11.65
N CYS A 352 31.45 -4.22 11.27
CA CYS A 352 30.27 -4.21 12.14
C CYS A 352 29.71 -5.65 12.26
N ASN A 353 29.74 -6.20 13.47
CA ASN A 353 29.19 -7.52 13.81
C ASN A 353 27.69 -7.46 14.18
N ARG A 354 27.16 -6.24 14.35
CA ARG A 354 25.75 -5.98 14.65
C ARG A 354 25.25 -4.82 13.81
N VAL A 355 24.36 -5.09 12.86
CA VAL A 355 23.77 -4.07 11.97
C VAL A 355 22.30 -3.86 12.34
N ILE A 356 21.94 -2.63 12.66
CA ILE A 356 20.58 -2.22 13.00
C ILE A 356 19.98 -1.54 11.78
N ILE A 357 18.82 -2.01 11.33
CA ILE A 357 18.08 -1.46 10.21
C ILE A 357 16.88 -0.71 10.79
N ALA A 358 16.93 0.62 10.74
CA ALA A 358 15.91 1.49 11.30
C ALA A 358 15.03 2.06 10.18
N PRO A 359 13.72 1.75 10.12
CA PRO A 359 12.78 2.37 9.19
C PRO A 359 12.43 3.79 9.65
N VAL A 360 13.43 4.68 9.60
CA VAL A 360 13.42 5.99 10.26
C VAL A 360 12.28 6.86 9.77
N THR A 361 11.85 6.77 8.51
CA THR A 361 10.83 7.65 7.96
C THR A 361 9.44 7.04 7.95
N PHE A 362 9.26 5.86 8.57
CA PHE A 362 8.02 5.08 8.60
C PHE A 362 7.35 5.17 9.99
N PRO A 363 6.27 5.96 10.15
CA PRO A 363 5.59 6.05 11.43
C PRO A 363 4.88 4.76 11.85
N LEU A 364 4.47 3.94 10.88
CA LEU A 364 3.69 2.72 11.07
C LEU A 364 4.36 1.55 10.36
N ASP A 365 4.16 0.34 10.89
CA ASP A 365 4.59 -0.87 10.19
C ASP A 365 3.71 -1.10 8.95
N THR A 366 4.33 -1.35 7.81
CA THR A 366 3.67 -1.66 6.53
C THR A 366 4.15 -2.99 5.98
N LEU A 367 3.59 -3.42 4.85
CA LEU A 367 4.17 -4.51 4.06
C LEU A 367 5.63 -4.19 3.69
N GLY A 368 5.93 -2.93 3.37
CA GLY A 368 7.29 -2.47 3.09
C GLY A 368 8.25 -2.76 4.24
N THR A 369 7.89 -2.35 5.46
CA THR A 369 8.78 -2.54 6.62
C THR A 369 8.83 -3.99 7.10
N ARG A 370 7.72 -4.73 7.05
CA ARG A 370 7.64 -6.09 7.62
C ARG A 370 8.03 -7.21 6.68
N LEU A 371 7.96 -6.97 5.38
CA LEU A 371 8.30 -7.96 4.36
C LEU A 371 9.53 -7.53 3.58
N ASP A 372 9.48 -6.37 2.93
CA ASP A 372 10.48 -6.03 1.91
C ASP A 372 11.84 -5.65 2.53
N LEU A 373 11.84 -4.94 3.67
CA LEU A 373 13.07 -4.70 4.43
C LEU A 373 13.67 -6.00 4.95
N GLU A 374 12.86 -6.89 5.52
CA GLU A 374 13.32 -8.20 6.00
C GLU A 374 13.91 -9.06 4.88
N LEU A 375 13.30 -9.04 3.68
CA LEU A 375 13.83 -9.70 2.51
C LEU A 375 15.16 -9.08 2.06
N SER A 376 15.27 -7.75 2.05
CA SER A 376 16.51 -7.04 1.70
C SER A 376 17.65 -7.39 2.66
N VAL A 377 17.37 -7.42 3.97
CA VAL A 377 18.32 -7.83 5.00
C VAL A 377 18.79 -9.27 4.78
N ARG A 378 17.89 -10.21 4.48
CA ARG A 378 18.26 -11.59 4.16
C ARG A 378 19.07 -11.71 2.88
N GLN A 379 18.75 -10.90 1.86
CA GLN A 379 19.48 -10.86 0.60
C GLN A 379 20.90 -10.32 0.75
N ALA A 380 21.18 -9.56 1.82
CA ALA A 380 22.54 -9.10 2.13
C ALA A 380 23.51 -10.28 2.30
N ARG A 381 23.04 -11.46 2.75
CA ARG A 381 23.84 -12.69 2.91
C ARG A 381 25.15 -12.44 3.67
N VAL A 382 25.06 -11.72 4.78
CA VAL A 382 26.21 -11.45 5.66
C VAL A 382 26.71 -12.75 6.31
N ALA A 383 27.97 -12.77 6.72
CA ALA A 383 28.58 -13.95 7.35
C ALA A 383 27.89 -14.31 8.68
N GLU A 384 27.98 -15.57 9.12
CA GLU A 384 27.31 -16.07 10.34
C GLU A 384 27.65 -15.29 11.63
N GLY A 385 28.79 -14.61 11.67
CA GLY A 385 29.21 -13.76 12.79
C GLY A 385 28.59 -12.35 12.80
N VAL A 386 27.78 -11.99 11.80
CA VAL A 386 27.13 -10.68 11.69
C VAL A 386 25.63 -10.83 11.96
N SER A 387 25.17 -10.18 13.02
CA SER A 387 23.75 -10.05 13.32
C SER A 387 23.15 -8.84 12.59
N ALA A 388 21.99 -9.02 11.96
CA ALA A 388 21.23 -7.93 11.35
C ALA A 388 19.82 -7.90 11.97
N ILE A 389 19.39 -6.75 12.47
CA ILE A 389 18.13 -6.60 13.21
C ILE A 389 17.35 -5.43 12.63
N THR A 390 16.14 -5.69 12.14
CA THR A 390 15.21 -4.65 11.72
C THR A 390 14.41 -4.14 12.93
N MET A 391 14.40 -2.84 13.12
CA MET A 391 13.57 -2.19 14.14
C MET A 391 12.12 -2.08 13.68
N PRO A 392 11.14 -2.15 14.61
CA PRO A 392 9.78 -1.77 14.27
C PRO A 392 9.68 -0.26 13.97
N ALA A 393 8.63 0.13 13.26
CA ALA A 393 8.21 1.52 13.09
C ALA A 393 7.93 2.25 14.43
N TRP A 394 7.57 3.53 14.37
CA TRP A 394 7.37 4.37 15.55
C TRP A 394 6.13 3.98 16.38
N LYS A 395 5.03 3.65 15.70
CA LYS A 395 3.72 3.28 16.30
C LYS A 395 3.22 4.36 17.25
N GLU A 396 2.64 3.98 18.38
CA GLU A 396 2.12 4.85 19.44
C GLU A 396 3.21 5.39 20.40
N HIS A 397 4.44 5.55 19.94
CA HIS A 397 5.52 6.03 20.80
C HIS A 397 5.15 7.39 21.45
N PRO A 398 5.40 7.59 22.77
CA PRO A 398 4.96 8.80 23.48
C PRO A 398 5.48 10.12 22.88
N ALA A 399 6.65 10.10 22.27
CA ALA A 399 7.19 11.27 21.59
C ALA A 399 6.40 11.64 20.32
N LEU A 400 5.83 10.65 19.62
CA LEU A 400 4.96 10.89 18.48
C LEU A 400 3.62 11.47 18.92
N THR A 401 2.95 10.88 19.91
CA THR A 401 1.67 11.41 20.41
C THR A 401 1.82 12.84 20.93
N ALA A 402 2.93 13.15 21.61
CA ALA A 402 3.26 14.51 22.04
C ALA A 402 3.48 15.47 20.85
N GLU A 403 4.20 15.04 19.81
CA GLU A 403 4.42 15.84 18.60
C GLU A 403 3.11 16.13 17.85
N LEU A 404 2.25 15.12 17.68
CA LEU A 404 0.97 15.29 17.00
C LEU A 404 0.04 16.22 17.78
N ARG A 405 0.00 16.12 19.12
CA ARG A 405 -0.76 17.05 19.97
C ARG A 405 -0.26 18.49 19.82
N GLU A 406 1.06 18.69 19.82
CA GLU A 406 1.66 20.01 19.63
C GLU A 406 1.20 20.61 18.29
N ARG A 407 1.24 19.81 17.22
CA ARG A 407 0.81 20.23 15.87
C ARG A 407 -0.67 20.55 15.77
N VAL A 408 -1.53 19.77 16.44
CA VAL A 408 -2.97 20.08 16.51
C VAL A 408 -3.19 21.43 17.20
N ARG A 409 -2.58 21.66 18.35
CA ARG A 409 -2.66 22.96 19.04
C ARG A 409 -2.10 24.09 18.16
N LYS A 410 -1.01 23.83 17.43
CA LYS A 410 -0.49 24.55 16.25
C LYS A 410 -1.62 25.14 15.39
N ALA A 411 -2.27 24.21 14.69
CA ALA A 411 -3.32 24.46 13.72
C ALA A 411 -4.61 25.04 14.32
N LEU A 412 -4.79 25.00 15.65
CA LEU A 412 -5.94 25.60 16.32
C LEU A 412 -5.71 27.08 16.68
N THR A 413 -4.47 27.51 16.80
CA THR A 413 -4.10 28.89 17.15
C THR A 413 -3.80 29.76 15.95
N ASP A 414 -3.33 29.15 14.85
CA ASP A 414 -3.21 29.77 13.53
C ASP A 414 -4.61 29.91 12.89
#